data_AF-A0A930HSH3-F1
#
_entry.id   AF-A0A930HSH3-F1
#
_cell.length_a   1.000
_cell.length_b   1.000
_cell.length_c   1.000
_cell.angle_alpha   90.00
_cell.angle_beta   90.00
_cell.angle_gamma   90.00
#
_symmetry.space_group_name_H-M   'P 1'
#
loop_
_entity.id
_entity.type
_entity.pdbx_description
1 polymer ?
#
loop_
_entity_poly.entity_id
_entity_poly.type
_entity_poly.pdbx_seq_one_letter_code
_entity_poly.pdbx_strand_id
1 'polypeptide(L)'
;NYTFDRKSKDVISEGDLFIDGYGPELNKILQRALIKEFGRKSAQEMESKDGIYAADLTSNDNFRLDDKGMTYTYNPYEIAPFAIGIIEIFIPYEEVRQLLRPQSIIFNYIQP
;
A
#
# COMPACT_ATOMS: atom_id res chain seq x y z
N ASN A 1 2.44 7.81 -10.85
CA ASN A 1 3.72 7.19 -10.44
C ASN A 1 3.66 5.74 -10.86
N TYR A 2 4.63 5.25 -11.63
CA TYR A 2 4.68 3.86 -12.12
C TYR A 2 5.69 3.08 -11.28
N THR A 3 5.30 1.91 -10.78
CA THR A 3 6.23 0.97 -10.15
C THR A 3 7.03 0.26 -11.23
N PHE A 4 8.35 0.48 -11.29
CA PHE A 4 9.24 -0.21 -12.23
C PHE A 4 10.06 -1.27 -11.51
N ASP A 5 10.04 -2.50 -12.01
CA ASP A 5 11.06 -3.50 -11.64
C ASP A 5 12.42 -3.05 -12.21
N ARG A 6 13.40 -2.76 -11.35
CA ARG A 6 14.75 -2.36 -11.81
C ARG A 6 15.51 -3.50 -12.52
N LYS A 7 15.05 -4.75 -12.41
CA LYS A 7 15.60 -5.92 -13.13
C LYS A 7 14.80 -6.26 -14.39
N SER A 8 13.47 -6.17 -14.38
CA SER A 8 12.64 -6.59 -15.53
C SER A 8 12.32 -5.46 -16.52
N LYS A 9 12.37 -4.18 -16.09
CA LYS A 9 11.91 -2.99 -16.83
C LYS A 9 10.40 -2.96 -17.12
N ASP A 10 9.61 -3.84 -16.53
CA ASP A 10 8.16 -3.86 -16.71
C ASP A 10 7.46 -2.95 -15.71
N VAL A 11 6.32 -2.40 -16.14
CA VAL A 11 5.34 -1.75 -15.26
C VAL A 11 4.65 -2.88 -14.50
N ILE A 12 4.82 -2.89 -13.17
CA ILE A 12 4.19 -3.89 -12.30
C ILE A 12 2.87 -3.30 -11.79
N SER A 13 1.78 -4.03 -11.97
CA SER A 13 0.50 -3.73 -11.36
C SER A 13 0.24 -4.60 -10.13
N GLU A 14 -0.72 -4.20 -9.30
CA GLU A 14 -1.27 -5.02 -8.22
C GLU A 14 -1.75 -6.39 -8.73
N GLY A 15 -2.28 -6.46 -9.95
CA GLY A 15 -2.76 -7.71 -10.57
C GLY A 15 -1.66 -8.74 -10.82
N ASP A 16 -0.43 -8.28 -11.09
CA ASP A 16 0.75 -9.15 -11.29
C ASP A 16 1.25 -9.72 -9.95
N LEU A 17 0.95 -9.06 -8.84
CA LEU A 17 1.44 -9.39 -7.52
C LEU A 17 0.46 -10.20 -6.70
N PHE A 18 -0.83 -9.85 -6.75
CA PHE A 18 -1.82 -10.34 -5.81
C PHE A 18 -2.86 -11.29 -6.44
N ILE A 19 -3.29 -12.28 -5.66
CA ILE A 19 -4.33 -13.26 -6.03
C ILE A 19 -5.66 -12.57 -6.33
N ASP A 20 -6.53 -13.22 -7.11
CA ASP A 20 -7.86 -12.67 -7.40
C ASP A 20 -8.66 -12.39 -6.10
N GLY A 21 -9.31 -11.24 -6.03
CA GLY A 21 -10.08 -10.82 -4.86
C GLY A 21 -9.25 -10.25 -3.70
N TYR A 22 -7.99 -9.89 -3.90
CA TYR A 22 -7.10 -9.32 -2.88
C TYR A 22 -7.58 -7.99 -2.27
N GLY A 23 -8.29 -7.17 -3.05
CA GLY A 23 -8.56 -5.75 -2.75
C GLY A 23 -9.07 -5.47 -1.33
N PRO A 24 -10.13 -6.15 -0.85
CA PRO A 24 -10.66 -5.90 0.50
C PRO A 24 -9.64 -6.12 1.63
N GLU A 25 -8.78 -7.14 1.54
CA GLU A 25 -7.77 -7.40 2.57
C GLU A 25 -6.57 -6.48 2.43
N LEU A 26 -6.15 -6.15 1.21
CA LEU A 26 -5.09 -5.16 0.98
C LEU A 26 -5.49 -3.78 1.53
N ASN A 27 -6.72 -3.34 1.29
CA ASN A 27 -7.25 -2.07 1.81
C ASN A 27 -7.22 -2.04 3.35
N LYS A 28 -7.58 -3.15 4.01
CA LYS A 28 -7.48 -3.27 5.48
C LYS A 28 -6.04 -3.19 5.96
N ILE A 29 -5.09 -3.83 5.26
CA ILE A 29 -3.66 -3.78 5.60
C ILE A 29 -3.16 -2.32 5.51
N LEU A 30 -3.45 -1.64 4.40
CA LEU A 30 -3.06 -0.24 4.19
C LEU A 30 -3.68 0.69 5.23
N GLN A 31 -4.98 0.55 5.51
CA GLN A 31 -5.67 1.34 6.52
C GLN A 31 -5.04 1.14 7.91
N ARG A 32 -4.77 -0.11 8.31
CA ARG A 32 -4.12 -0.39 9.60
C ARG A 32 -2.72 0.19 9.69
N ALA A 33 -1.92 0.07 8.62
CA ALA A 33 -0.58 0.61 8.56
C ALA A 33 -0.59 2.14 8.69
N LEU A 34 -1.46 2.82 7.95
CA LEU A 34 -1.63 4.28 8.02
C LEU A 34 -2.03 4.74 9.42
N ILE A 35 -3.07 4.13 10.00
CA ILE A 35 -3.55 4.45 11.36
C ILE A 35 -2.41 4.30 12.38
N LYS A 36 -1.63 3.22 12.27
CA LYS A 36 -0.50 2.94 13.15
C LYS A 36 0.63 3.95 12.97
N GLU A 37 0.97 4.31 11.73
CA GLU A 37 2.04 5.26 11.39
C GLU A 37 1.77 6.65 11.98
N PHE A 38 0.53 7.11 11.93
CA PHE A 38 0.11 8.37 12.55
C PHE A 38 -0.18 8.24 14.05
N GLY A 39 -0.03 7.05 14.66
CA GLY A 39 -0.28 6.82 16.07
C GLY A 39 -1.74 7.09 16.48
N ARG A 40 -2.70 6.76 15.62
CA ARG A 40 -4.13 6.90 15.86
C ARG A 40 -4.75 5.56 16.27
N LYS A 41 -5.95 5.59 16.84
CA LYS A 41 -6.68 4.40 17.29
C LYS A 41 -7.73 3.95 16.29
N SER A 42 -8.20 4.84 15.43
CA SER A 42 -9.24 4.55 14.44
C SER A 42 -9.16 5.50 13.24
N ALA A 43 -9.81 5.09 12.13
CA ALA A 43 -9.98 5.95 10.95
C ALA A 43 -10.74 7.24 11.29
N GLN A 44 -11.76 7.17 12.16
CA GLN A 44 -12.51 8.34 12.61
C GLN A 44 -11.65 9.32 13.40
N GLU A 45 -10.79 8.82 14.30
CA GLU A 45 -9.87 9.67 15.04
C GLU A 45 -8.89 10.37 14.09
N MET A 46 -8.34 9.62 13.13
CA MET A 46 -7.44 10.13 12.10
C MET A 46 -8.11 11.21 11.24
N GLU A 47 -9.33 10.99 10.77
CA GLU A 47 -10.05 11.99 9.99
C GLU A 47 -10.26 13.28 10.80
N SER A 48 -10.69 13.15 12.05
CA SER A 48 -10.96 14.32 12.91
C SER A 48 -9.71 15.11 13.30
N LYS A 49 -8.56 14.45 13.47
CA LYS A 49 -7.31 15.08 13.96
C LYS A 49 -6.37 15.49 12.85
N ASP A 50 -6.33 14.73 11.76
CA ASP A 50 -5.36 14.86 10.68
C ASP A 50 -6.00 15.25 9.34
N GLY A 51 -7.33 15.14 9.22
CA GLY A 51 -8.03 15.40 7.95
C GLY A 51 -7.78 14.33 6.89
N ILE A 52 -7.38 13.12 7.30
CA ILE A 52 -7.07 11.99 6.41
C ILE A 52 -8.24 11.00 6.39
N TYR A 53 -8.76 10.68 5.21
CA TYR A 53 -9.95 9.86 4.98
C TYR A 53 -9.63 8.37 4.95
N ALA A 54 -9.09 7.83 6.05
CA ALA A 54 -8.63 6.44 6.09
C ALA A 54 -9.77 5.40 6.01
N ALA A 55 -11.03 5.79 6.28
CA ALA A 55 -12.18 4.88 6.23
C ALA A 55 -12.45 4.37 4.80
N ASP A 56 -12.22 5.24 3.81
CA ASP A 56 -12.49 4.98 2.39
C ASP A 56 -11.20 4.67 1.60
N LEU A 57 -10.11 4.36 2.31
CA LEU A 57 -8.82 4.07 1.68
C LEU A 57 -8.91 2.81 0.84
N THR A 58 -8.56 2.95 -0.43
CA THR A 58 -8.35 1.85 -1.38
C THR A 58 -6.92 1.85 -1.90
N SER A 59 -6.40 0.68 -2.26
CA SER A 59 -5.19 0.57 -3.06
C SER A 59 -5.37 1.33 -4.39
N ASN A 60 -4.30 1.93 -4.90
CA ASN A 60 -4.34 2.85 -6.04
C ASN A 60 -3.33 2.49 -7.15
N ASP A 61 -2.74 1.29 -7.09
CA ASP A 61 -1.73 0.82 -8.06
C ASP A 61 -0.48 1.74 -8.17
N ASN A 62 -0.29 2.64 -7.20
CA ASN A 62 0.81 3.59 -7.13
C ASN A 62 1.72 3.24 -5.97
N PHE A 63 2.67 2.34 -6.22
CA PHE A 63 3.60 1.88 -5.21
C PHE A 63 5.05 1.87 -5.71
N ARG A 64 5.95 1.46 -4.83
CA ARG A 64 7.32 1.08 -5.17
C ARG A 64 7.68 -0.16 -4.37
N LEU A 65 8.56 -0.97 -4.93
CA LEU A 65 9.09 -2.16 -4.29
C LEU A 65 10.55 -1.93 -3.90
N ASP A 66 10.93 -2.40 -2.73
CA ASP A 66 12.33 -2.54 -2.32
C ASP A 66 12.57 -3.93 -1.72
N ASP A 67 13.74 -4.13 -1.10
CA ASP A 67 14.15 -5.39 -0.48
C ASP A 67 13.35 -5.74 0.79
N LYS A 68 12.60 -4.78 1.35
CA LYS A 68 11.87 -4.92 2.61
C LYS A 68 10.36 -4.97 2.42
N GLY A 69 9.83 -4.32 1.40
CA GLY A 69 8.39 -4.24 1.22
C GLY A 69 7.92 -3.35 0.08
N MET A 70 6.68 -2.93 0.22
CA MET A 70 5.95 -2.09 -0.73
C MET A 70 5.69 -0.73 -0.07
N THR A 71 6.00 0.37 -0.75
CA THR A 71 5.55 1.70 -0.30
C THR A 71 4.48 2.22 -1.25
N TYR A 72 3.26 2.36 -0.76
CA TYR A 72 2.15 3.01 -1.46
C TYR A 72 2.27 4.51 -1.37
N THR A 73 1.98 5.22 -2.46
CA THR A 73 2.04 6.69 -2.52
C THR A 73 0.67 7.23 -2.89
N TYR A 74 0.12 8.09 -2.05
CA TYR A 74 -1.12 8.81 -2.28
C TYR A 74 -0.80 10.29 -2.50
N ASN A 75 -1.13 10.79 -3.67
CA ASN A 75 -1.00 12.19 -4.04
C ASN A 75 -2.02 13.05 -3.28
N PRO A 76 -1.79 14.37 -3.22
CA PRO A 76 -2.78 15.32 -2.74
C PRO A 76 -4.17 15.07 -3.34
N TYR A 77 -5.21 15.18 -2.51
CA TYR A 77 -6.62 14.92 -2.84
C TYR A 77 -7.03 13.46 -3.01
N GLU A 78 -6.11 12.48 -3.00
CA GLU A 78 -6.53 11.06 -3.07
C GLU A 78 -7.19 10.62 -1.76
N ILE A 79 -6.54 10.86 -0.62
CA ILE A 79 -7.04 10.46 0.71
C ILE A 79 -6.98 11.58 1.75
N ALA A 80 -6.63 12.80 1.34
CA ALA A 80 -6.54 13.96 2.22
C ALA A 80 -6.54 15.27 1.40
N PRO A 81 -6.89 16.43 1.99
CA PRO A 81 -6.73 17.73 1.34
C PRO A 81 -5.29 18.04 0.96
N PHE A 82 -5.11 18.95 -0.01
CA PHE A 82 -3.78 19.32 -0.52
C PHE A 82 -2.77 19.79 0.54
N ALA A 83 -3.24 20.44 1.60
CA ALA A 83 -2.38 20.95 2.67
C ALA A 83 -1.58 19.85 3.40
N ILE A 84 -2.06 18.60 3.37
CA ILE A 84 -1.37 17.45 3.97
C ILE A 84 -0.21 16.97 3.09
N GLY A 85 -0.27 17.23 1.77
CA GLY A 85 0.74 16.81 0.82
C GLY A 85 0.61 15.34 0.43
N ILE A 86 1.74 14.75 0.03
CA ILE A 86 1.84 13.33 -0.35
C ILE A 86 1.88 12.48 0.92
N ILE A 87 1.13 11.39 0.93
CA ILE A 87 1.15 10.39 2.00
C ILE A 87 1.78 9.11 1.46
N GLU A 88 2.78 8.60 2.16
CA GLU A 88 3.38 7.29 1.87
C GLU A 88 2.99 6.28 2.95
N ILE A 89 2.71 5.04 2.55
CA ILE A 89 2.38 3.94 3.48
C ILE A 89 3.31 2.78 3.17
N PHE A 90 4.19 2.44 4.10
CA PHE A 90 5.09 1.28 3.97
C PHE A 90 4.46 0.01 4.52
N ILE A 91 4.45 -1.05 3.70
CA ILE A 91 3.94 -2.38 4.02
C ILE A 91 5.06 -3.41 3.85
N PRO A 92 5.52 -4.08 4.92
CA PRO A 92 6.48 -5.17 4.80
C PRO A 92 5.84 -6.38 4.11
N TYR A 93 6.64 -7.16 3.37
CA TYR A 93 6.11 -8.28 2.58
C TYR A 93 5.41 -9.36 3.41
N GLU A 94 5.76 -9.48 4.68
CA GLU A 94 5.14 -10.40 5.63
C GLU A 94 3.65 -10.12 5.83
N GLU A 95 3.23 -8.85 5.81
CA GLU A 95 1.83 -8.44 6.01
C GLU A 95 0.95 -8.82 4.81
N VAL A 96 1.53 -8.84 3.60
CA VAL A 96 0.81 -9.14 2.35
C VAL A 96 1.05 -10.56 1.84
N ARG A 97 1.87 -11.37 2.54
CA ARG A 97 2.31 -12.69 2.08
C ARG A 97 1.19 -13.62 1.63
N GLN A 98 0.05 -13.58 2.33
CA GLN A 98 -1.11 -14.42 2.01
C GLN A 98 -1.88 -13.95 0.77
N LEU A 99 -1.70 -12.69 0.38
CA LEU A 99 -2.34 -12.10 -0.80
C LEU A 99 -1.50 -12.28 -2.06
N LEU A 100 -0.22 -12.64 -1.94
CA LEU A 100 0.68 -12.74 -3.08
C LEU A 100 0.37 -13.98 -3.94
N ARG A 101 0.38 -13.79 -5.26
CA ARG A 101 0.34 -14.91 -6.20
C ARG A 101 1.58 -15.79 -6.01
N PRO A 102 1.42 -17.12 -6.05
CA PRO A 102 2.55 -18.03 -6.23
C PRO A 102 3.35 -17.61 -7.47
N GLN A 103 4.68 -17.59 -7.37
CA GLN A 103 5.59 -17.20 -8.47
C GLN A 103 5.49 -15.74 -8.93
N SER A 104 4.79 -14.85 -8.20
CA SER A 104 4.91 -13.40 -8.47
C SER A 104 6.39 -12.99 -8.38
N ILE A 105 6.75 -11.90 -9.06
CA ILE A 105 8.12 -11.38 -9.06
C ILE A 105 8.65 -11.18 -7.63
N ILE A 106 7.78 -10.81 -6.69
CA ILE A 106 8.10 -10.60 -5.28
C ILE A 106 8.23 -11.93 -4.54
N PHE A 107 7.45 -12.96 -4.90
CA PHE A 107 7.46 -14.27 -4.22
C PHE A 107 8.87 -14.87 -4.06
N ASN A 108 9.76 -14.62 -5.02
CA ASN A 108 11.14 -15.10 -5.00
C ASN A 108 12.08 -14.30 -4.08
N TYR A 109 11.70 -13.09 -3.65
CA TYR A 109 12.47 -12.25 -2.71
C TYR A 109 12.13 -12.51 -1.24
N ILE A 110 11.05 -13.23 -0.96
CA ILE A 110 10.48 -13.47 0.39
C ILE A 110 10.65 -14.91 0.86
N GLN A 111 11.30 -15.77 0.07
CA GLN A 111 11.69 -17.11 0.53
C GLN A 111 13.03 -17.02 1.28
N PRO A 112 13.16 -17.72 2.42
CA PRO A 112 14.44 -17.88 3.12
C PRO A 112 15.46 -18.72 2.34
#